data_AF-A0A3S4LVR0-F1
#
_entry.id   AF-A0A3S4LVR0-F1
#
_cell.length_a   1.000
_cell.length_b   1.000
_cell.length_c   1.000
_cell.angle_alpha   90.00
_cell.angle_beta   90.00
_cell.angle_gamma   90.00
#
_symmetry.space_group_name_H-M   'P 1'
#
loop_
_entity.id
_entity.type
_entity.pdbx_description
1 polymer ?
#
loop_
_entity_poly.entity_id
_entity_poly.type
_entity_poly.pdbx_seq_one_letter_code
_entity_poly.pdbx_strand_id
1 'polypeptide(L)'
;MRGRPIELEPWQQFAFACILGFKVKATGRRKYTSAFIEVPRKNAKSTTAAILANWFLIMENGQQDIYTAAVSRDQARIVFDDARQMCLLSRPLRKRVNIQAHKVIHPKSNSLLKPLAAKAATIEGTNPSLAIVDEYHLHPDNGVYSALELGWGRVRRGCYLPSPHRGATLFQPVNNTTTIAARYWMVKR
;
A
#
# COMPACT_ATOMS: atom_id res chain seq x y z
N MET A 1 6.64 20.55 -10.66
CA MET A 1 5.44 21.39 -10.42
C MET A 1 4.96 21.16 -9.00
N ARG A 2 4.97 22.16 -8.11
CA ARG A 2 4.43 22.03 -6.74
C ARG A 2 2.99 22.57 -6.73
N GLY A 3 2.06 21.81 -6.14
CA GLY A 3 0.68 22.27 -5.91
C GLY A 3 -0.28 22.18 -7.10
N ARG A 4 0.12 21.56 -8.22
CA ARG A 4 -0.81 21.24 -9.32
C ARG A 4 -1.42 19.84 -9.14
N PRO A 5 -2.61 19.57 -9.70
CA PRO A 5 -3.16 18.22 -9.75
C PRO A 5 -2.17 17.25 -10.40
N ILE A 6 -2.14 16.01 -9.89
CA ILE A 6 -1.36 14.93 -10.49
C ILE A 6 -2.20 14.35 -11.63
N GLU A 7 -1.67 14.37 -12.85
CA GLU A 7 -2.25 13.65 -13.97
C GLU A 7 -1.73 12.22 -13.96
N LEU A 8 -2.64 11.25 -13.97
CA LEU A 8 -2.28 9.84 -13.90
C LEU A 8 -1.95 9.30 -15.29
N GLU A 9 -0.82 8.61 -15.39
CA GLU A 9 -0.47 7.85 -16.59
C GLU A 9 -1.43 6.66 -16.81
N PRO A 10 -1.61 6.18 -18.05
CA PRO A 10 -2.55 5.10 -18.36
C PRO A 10 -2.37 3.85 -17.50
N TRP A 11 -1.13 3.46 -17.19
CA TRP A 11 -0.86 2.30 -16.35
C TRP A 11 -1.26 2.52 -14.88
N GLN A 12 -1.13 3.75 -14.36
CA GLN A 12 -1.57 4.10 -13.00
C GLN A 12 -3.10 4.03 -12.91
N GLN A 13 -3.80 4.55 -13.93
CA GLN A 13 -5.25 4.45 -14.03
C GLN A 13 -5.71 3.00 -14.07
N PHE A 14 -5.05 2.17 -14.88
CA PHE A 14 -5.32 0.73 -14.96
C PHE A 14 -5.09 0.04 -13.61
N ALA A 15 -3.97 0.31 -12.94
CA ALA A 15 -3.68 -0.24 -11.62
C ALA A 15 -4.75 0.13 -10.58
N PHE A 16 -5.16 1.40 -10.52
CA PHE A 16 -6.23 1.84 -9.61
C PHE A 16 -7.59 1.24 -9.99
N ALA A 17 -7.90 1.10 -11.27
CA ALA A 17 -9.13 0.44 -11.71
C ALA A 17 -9.16 -1.03 -11.25
N CYS A 18 -8.05 -1.75 -11.38
CA CYS A 18 -7.88 -3.11 -10.86
C CYS A 18 -8.09 -3.17 -9.34
N ILE A 19 -7.39 -2.33 -8.59
CA ILE A 19 -7.39 -2.32 -7.12
C ILE A 19 -8.75 -1.88 -6.54
N LEU A 20 -9.30 -0.77 -7.02
CA LEU A 20 -10.44 -0.09 -6.40
C LEU A 20 -11.77 -0.37 -7.12
N GLY A 21 -11.73 -0.62 -8.42
CA GLY A 21 -12.90 -0.67 -9.29
C GLY A 21 -13.61 -2.03 -9.32
N PHE A 22 -12.87 -3.13 -9.32
CA PHE A 22 -13.49 -4.46 -9.41
C PHE A 22 -14.09 -4.90 -8.08
N LYS A 23 -15.40 -5.14 -8.08
CA LYS A 23 -16.16 -5.60 -6.90
C LYS A 23 -16.96 -6.87 -7.18
N VAL A 24 -17.09 -7.71 -6.16
CA VAL A 24 -17.95 -8.90 -6.21
C VAL A 24 -19.40 -8.46 -6.06
N LYS A 25 -20.20 -8.63 -7.13
CA LYS A 25 -21.60 -8.18 -7.22
C LYS A 25 -22.44 -8.54 -5.99
N ALA A 26 -22.31 -9.79 -5.50
CA ALA A 26 -23.08 -10.29 -4.37
C ALA A 26 -22.74 -9.63 -3.01
N THR A 27 -21.51 -9.14 -2.81
CA THR A 27 -21.08 -8.61 -1.50
C THR A 27 -20.69 -7.13 -1.53
N GLY A 28 -20.56 -6.53 -2.71
CA GLY A 28 -20.04 -5.18 -2.90
C GLY A 28 -18.56 -5.01 -2.52
N ARG A 29 -17.88 -6.09 -2.10
CA ARG A 29 -16.47 -6.05 -1.69
C ARG A 29 -15.53 -6.02 -2.88
N ARG A 30 -14.36 -5.41 -2.71
CA ARG A 30 -13.29 -5.45 -3.73
C ARG A 30 -12.95 -6.91 -4.06
N LYS A 31 -12.80 -7.20 -5.36
CA LYS A 31 -12.51 -8.54 -5.88
C LYS A 31 -11.11 -8.97 -5.47
N TYR A 32 -10.14 -8.08 -5.61
CA TYR A 32 -8.76 -8.30 -5.22
C TYR A 32 -8.54 -7.72 -3.83
N THR A 33 -7.71 -8.41 -3.04
CA THR A 33 -7.24 -7.95 -1.74
C THR A 33 -5.73 -7.72 -1.75
N SER A 34 -5.00 -8.32 -2.69
CA SER A 34 -3.58 -8.07 -2.98
C SER A 34 -3.40 -7.59 -4.42
N ALA A 35 -2.37 -6.78 -4.62
CA ALA A 35 -1.85 -6.35 -5.90
C ALA A 35 -0.33 -6.41 -5.86
N PHE A 36 0.25 -6.88 -6.96
CA PHE A 36 1.68 -6.88 -7.22
C PHE A 36 1.88 -6.17 -8.55
N ILE A 37 2.64 -5.09 -8.54
CA ILE A 37 2.80 -4.20 -9.68
C ILE A 37 4.29 -4.06 -9.96
N GLU A 38 4.71 -4.48 -11.15
CA GLU A 38 6.07 -4.28 -11.62
C GLU A 38 6.11 -3.16 -12.65
N VAL A 39 6.96 -2.18 -12.41
CA VAL A 39 7.14 -1.03 -13.30
C VAL A 39 8.63 -0.74 -13.39
N PRO A 40 9.17 -0.37 -14.57
CA PRO A 40 10.57 0.02 -14.68
C PRO A 40 10.91 1.21 -13.78
N ARG A 41 12.20 1.39 -13.47
CA ARG A 41 12.66 2.57 -12.71
C ARG A 41 12.22 3.89 -13.36
N LYS A 42 12.08 4.93 -12.52
CA LYS A 42 11.69 6.31 -12.89
C LYS A 42 10.25 6.51 -13.38
N ASN A 43 9.35 5.54 -13.20
CA ASN A 43 7.93 5.66 -13.55
C ASN A 43 7.03 6.09 -12.37
N ALA A 44 7.46 7.01 -11.49
CA ALA A 44 6.60 7.56 -10.42
C ALA A 44 5.83 6.52 -9.55
N LYS A 45 6.39 5.33 -9.35
CA LYS A 45 5.76 4.23 -8.61
C LYS A 45 5.50 4.60 -7.14
N SER A 46 6.47 5.24 -6.47
CA SER A 46 6.36 5.64 -5.07
C SER A 46 5.31 6.75 -4.89
N THR A 47 5.17 7.62 -5.89
CA THR A 47 4.07 8.59 -5.99
C THR A 47 2.71 7.89 -6.15
N THR A 48 2.63 6.84 -6.97
CA THR A 48 1.40 6.02 -7.13
C THR A 48 1.00 5.36 -5.81
N ALA A 49 1.97 4.81 -5.08
CA ALA A 49 1.77 4.25 -3.75
C ALA A 49 1.31 5.30 -2.73
N ALA A 50 1.88 6.51 -2.76
CA ALA A 50 1.48 7.63 -1.91
C ALA A 50 0.03 8.08 -2.17
N ILE A 51 -0.40 8.09 -3.44
CA ILE A 51 -1.79 8.37 -3.83
C ILE A 51 -2.71 7.30 -3.25
N LEU A 52 -2.36 6.02 -3.37
CA LEU A 52 -3.13 4.92 -2.80
C LEU A 52 -3.27 5.03 -1.28
N ALA A 53 -2.17 5.35 -0.58
CA ALA A 53 -2.17 5.53 0.86
C ALA A 53 -3.12 6.65 1.31
N ASN A 54 -3.07 7.81 0.65
CA ASN A 54 -3.95 8.93 0.93
C ASN A 54 -5.42 8.63 0.59
N TRP A 55 -5.67 7.86 -0.48
CA TRP A 55 -7.02 7.40 -0.81
C TRP A 55 -7.59 6.55 0.32
N PHE A 56 -6.86 5.53 0.78
CA PHE A 56 -7.29 4.68 1.89
C PHE A 56 -7.47 5.46 3.20
N LEU A 57 -6.58 6.41 3.47
CA LEU A 57 -6.65 7.23 4.68
C LEU A 57 -7.96 8.02 4.80
N ILE A 58 -8.50 8.50 3.67
CA ILE A 58 -9.58 9.50 3.65
C ILE A 58 -10.91 8.97 3.09
N MET A 59 -10.85 8.10 2.09
CA MET A 59 -12.02 7.68 1.31
C MET A 59 -12.62 6.36 1.78
N GLU A 60 -11.86 5.52 2.47
CA GLU A 60 -12.38 4.26 3.01
C GLU A 60 -13.25 4.49 4.24
N ASN A 61 -14.19 3.57 4.44
CA ASN A 61 -15.08 3.59 5.59
C ASN A 61 -14.40 2.95 6.80
N GLY A 62 -14.73 3.44 8.00
CA GLY A 62 -14.16 2.96 9.26
C GLY A 62 -12.72 3.42 9.49
N GLN A 63 -12.16 3.02 10.62
CA GLN A 63 -10.76 3.28 10.94
C GLN A 63 -9.85 2.46 10.02
N GLN A 64 -8.86 3.12 9.43
CA GLN A 64 -7.88 2.51 8.55
C GLN A 64 -6.47 2.73 9.09
N ASP A 65 -5.74 1.65 9.30
CA ASP A 65 -4.33 1.69 9.65
C ASP A 65 -3.50 1.35 8.41
N ILE A 66 -2.80 2.36 7.88
CA ILE A 66 -2.00 2.29 6.66
C ILE A 66 -0.52 2.34 7.01
N TYR A 67 0.24 1.37 6.47
CA TYR A 67 1.68 1.29 6.66
C TYR A 67 2.44 1.27 5.33
N THR A 68 3.44 2.13 5.22
CA THR A 68 4.45 2.02 4.16
C THR A 68 5.64 1.24 4.71
N ALA A 69 6.18 0.32 3.93
CA ALA A 69 7.29 -0.55 4.30
C ALA A 69 8.26 -0.69 3.13
N ALA A 70 9.53 -0.89 3.48
CA ALA A 70 10.62 -1.19 2.55
C ALA A 70 11.76 -1.84 3.36
N VAL A 71 12.83 -2.25 2.69
CA VAL A 71 14.03 -2.87 3.31
C VAL A 71 14.55 -2.07 4.51
N SER A 72 14.53 -0.74 4.44
CA SER A 72 14.85 0.14 5.58
C SER A 72 13.72 1.12 5.87
N ARG A 73 13.68 1.63 7.12
CA ARG A 73 12.70 2.65 7.52
C ARG A 73 12.85 3.93 6.69
N ASP A 74 14.08 4.32 6.34
CA ASP A 74 14.33 5.52 5.55
C ASP A 74 13.83 5.37 4.11
N GLN A 75 13.90 4.17 3.53
CA GLN A 75 13.27 3.88 2.24
C GLN A 75 11.74 3.91 2.35
N ALA A 76 11.17 3.32 3.41
CA ALA A 76 9.74 3.36 3.67
C ALA A 76 9.22 4.81 3.88
N ARG A 77 10.09 5.70 4.37
CA ARG A 77 9.79 7.12 4.53
C ARG A 77 9.60 7.84 3.19
N ILE A 78 10.19 7.38 2.09
CA ILE A 78 10.02 8.04 0.78
C ILE A 78 8.54 8.08 0.38
N VAL A 79 7.87 6.92 0.38
CA VAL A 79 6.43 6.83 0.06
C VAL A 79 5.58 7.62 1.07
N PHE A 80 5.94 7.55 2.37
CA PHE A 80 5.24 8.30 3.41
C PHE A 80 5.39 9.82 3.23
N ASP A 81 6.60 10.30 2.97
CA ASP A 81 6.89 11.72 2.81
C ASP A 81 6.24 12.25 1.53
N ASP A 82 6.17 11.47 0.44
CA ASP A 82 5.37 11.81 -0.75
C ASP A 82 3.88 11.98 -0.39
N ALA A 83 3.29 11.02 0.33
CA ALA A 83 1.89 11.10 0.76
C ALA A 83 1.62 12.29 1.69
N ARG A 84 2.55 12.55 2.61
CA ARG A 84 2.54 13.71 3.52
C ARG A 84 2.64 15.03 2.75
N GLN A 85 3.52 15.11 1.75
CA GLN A 85 3.66 16.30 0.89
C GLN A 85 2.39 16.56 0.08
N MET A 86 1.75 15.53 -0.48
CA MET A 86 0.46 15.67 -1.15
C MET A 86 -0.60 16.26 -0.20
N CYS A 87 -0.64 15.78 1.05
CA CYS A 87 -1.55 16.33 2.07
C CYS A 87 -1.24 17.79 2.41
N LEU A 88 0.04 18.18 2.50
CA LEU A 88 0.46 19.55 2.80
C LEU A 88 0.12 20.54 1.66
N LEU A 89 0.33 20.12 0.42
CA LEU A 89 0.16 20.94 -0.77
C LEU A 89 -1.32 21.08 -1.18
N SER A 90 -2.14 20.06 -0.93
CA SER A 90 -3.56 20.06 -1.31
C SER A 90 -4.43 20.68 -0.22
N ARG A 91 -5.02 21.85 -0.49
CA ARG A 91 -5.92 22.55 0.46
C ARG A 91 -7.08 21.66 0.95
N PRO A 92 -7.77 20.87 0.10
CA PRO A 92 -8.80 19.93 0.58
C PRO A 92 -8.27 18.85 1.52
N LEU A 93 -7.10 18.26 1.24
CA LEU A 93 -6.51 17.22 2.09
C LEU A 93 -6.03 17.82 3.41
N ARG A 94 -5.32 18.95 3.36
CA ARG A 94 -4.79 19.62 4.55
C ARG A 94 -5.84 19.97 5.59
N LYS A 95 -7.07 20.28 5.16
CA LYS A 95 -8.19 20.54 6.07
C LYS A 95 -8.76 19.28 6.74
N ARG A 96 -8.51 18.10 6.16
CA ARG A 96 -9.06 16.82 6.63
C ARG A 96 -8.09 16.06 7.52
N VAL A 97 -6.78 16.29 7.41
CA VAL A 97 -5.78 15.50 8.13
C VAL A 97 -4.95 16.32 9.10
N ASN A 98 -4.56 15.70 10.22
CA ASN A 98 -3.49 16.18 11.09
C ASN A 98 -2.15 15.60 10.59
N ILE A 99 -1.22 16.48 10.25
CA ILE A 99 0.04 16.12 9.61
C ILE A 99 1.17 16.25 10.63
N GLN A 100 1.89 15.16 10.89
CA GLN A 100 3.03 15.12 11.80
C GLN A 100 4.28 14.62 11.08
N ALA A 101 5.44 14.64 11.77
CA ALA A 101 6.72 14.23 11.18
C ALA A 101 6.81 12.72 10.85
N HIS A 102 6.08 11.90 11.61
CA HIS A 102 6.14 10.43 11.51
C HIS A 102 4.78 9.77 11.29
N LYS A 103 3.70 10.55 11.19
CA LYS A 103 2.36 10.05 10.90
C LYS A 103 1.45 11.11 10.27
N VAL A 104 0.43 10.65 9.57
CA VAL A 104 -0.71 11.46 9.13
C VAL A 104 -1.98 10.82 9.68
N ILE A 105 -2.85 11.62 10.29
CA ILE A 105 -4.09 11.14 10.92
C ILE A 105 -5.28 11.80 10.24
N HIS A 106 -6.31 11.02 9.90
CA HIS A 106 -7.61 11.53 9.49
C HIS A 106 -8.56 11.50 10.70
N PRO A 107 -8.83 12.65 11.37
CA PRO A 107 -9.53 12.66 12.66
C PRO A 107 -10.96 12.14 12.59
N LYS A 108 -11.64 12.32 11.44
CA LYS A 108 -13.04 11.90 11.27
C LYS A 108 -13.22 10.38 11.42
N SER A 109 -12.27 9.59 10.95
CA SER A 109 -12.32 8.12 11.02
C SER A 109 -11.28 7.53 11.98
N ASN A 110 -10.49 8.37 12.64
CA ASN A 110 -9.30 7.97 13.40
C ASN A 110 -8.27 7.16 12.57
N SER A 111 -8.29 7.27 11.24
CA SER A 111 -7.35 6.54 10.37
C SER A 111 -5.93 7.09 10.49
N LEU A 112 -4.94 6.22 10.34
CA LEU A 112 -3.54 6.48 10.57
C LEU A 112 -2.68 6.03 9.38
N LEU A 113 -1.75 6.86 8.93
CA LEU A 113 -0.69 6.51 7.98
C LEU A 113 0.68 6.71 8.66
N LYS A 114 1.53 5.67 8.70
CA LYS A 114 2.90 5.75 9.24
C LYS A 114 3.89 4.85 8.47
N PRO A 115 5.18 5.21 8.40
CA PRO A 115 6.21 4.34 7.84
C PRO A 115 6.70 3.31 8.87
N LEU A 116 6.94 2.08 8.41
CA LEU A 116 7.49 0.97 9.17
C LEU A 116 8.78 0.46 8.52
N ALA A 117 9.73 0.01 9.34
CA ALA A 117 10.79 -0.86 8.84
C ALA A 117 10.17 -2.22 8.54
N ALA A 118 10.52 -2.84 7.41
CA ALA A 118 10.00 -4.15 7.06
C ALA A 118 10.72 -5.28 7.82
N LYS A 119 10.59 -5.28 9.14
CA LYS A 119 10.96 -6.41 10.00
C LYS A 119 9.69 -7.18 10.34
N ALA A 120 9.70 -8.50 10.17
CA ALA A 120 8.54 -9.37 10.41
C ALA A 120 7.87 -9.09 11.77
N ALA A 121 8.66 -9.03 12.84
CA ALA A 121 8.18 -8.74 14.19
C ALA A 121 7.48 -7.37 14.34
N THR A 122 7.87 -6.36 13.54
CA THR A 122 7.22 -5.03 13.56
C THR A 122 5.85 -5.06 12.89
N ILE A 123 5.67 -5.95 11.91
CA ILE A 123 4.44 -6.07 11.13
C ILE A 123 3.43 -6.96 11.86
N GLU A 124 3.86 -8.08 12.43
CA GLU A 124 3.00 -9.04 13.16
C GLU A 124 2.28 -8.43 14.37
N GLY A 125 2.90 -7.43 15.01
CA GLY A 125 2.28 -6.69 16.12
C GLY A 125 1.24 -5.65 15.68
N THR A 126 0.96 -5.52 14.38
CA THR A 126 0.01 -4.56 13.83
C THR A 126 -1.13 -5.25 13.10
N ASN A 127 -2.26 -4.55 12.94
CA ASN A 127 -3.40 -5.00 12.14
C ASN A 127 -3.66 -4.01 10.98
N PRO A 128 -2.82 -4.03 9.92
CA PRO A 128 -2.94 -3.08 8.82
C PRO A 128 -4.24 -3.29 8.05
N SER A 129 -4.95 -2.21 7.75
CA SER A 129 -6.00 -2.19 6.73
C SER A 129 -5.42 -2.07 5.32
N LEU A 130 -4.25 -1.43 5.18
CA LEU A 130 -3.44 -1.39 3.96
C LEU A 130 -1.95 -1.44 4.33
N ALA A 131 -1.21 -2.35 3.70
CA ALA A 131 0.25 -2.32 3.71
C ALA A 131 0.77 -2.13 2.28
N ILE A 132 1.71 -1.21 2.14
CA ILE A 132 2.41 -0.93 0.88
C ILE A 132 3.87 -1.27 1.10
N VAL A 133 4.37 -2.25 0.37
CA VAL A 133 5.79 -2.62 0.35
C VAL A 133 6.40 -2.14 -0.97
N ASP A 134 7.29 -1.15 -0.88
CA ASP A 134 8.06 -0.66 -2.03
C ASP A 134 9.39 -1.43 -2.15
N GLU A 135 9.91 -1.53 -3.37
CA GLU A 135 11.14 -2.27 -3.69
C GLU A 135 11.13 -3.72 -3.18
N TYR A 136 10.00 -4.42 -3.31
CA TYR A 136 9.82 -5.78 -2.75
C TYR A 136 10.93 -6.77 -3.17
N HIS A 137 11.44 -6.66 -4.40
CA HIS A 137 12.52 -7.51 -4.93
C HIS A 137 13.87 -7.34 -4.20
N LEU A 138 14.06 -6.28 -3.41
CA LEU A 138 15.26 -6.06 -2.60
C LEU A 138 15.17 -6.70 -1.21
N HIS A 139 14.02 -7.28 -0.85
CA HIS A 139 13.88 -7.96 0.43
C HIS A 139 14.65 -9.29 0.42
N PRO A 140 15.38 -9.62 1.50
CA PRO A 140 16.24 -10.80 1.55
C PRO A 140 15.43 -12.11 1.51
N ASP A 141 14.20 -12.07 2.01
CA ASP A 141 13.29 -13.21 2.09
C ASP A 141 11.83 -12.77 1.98
N ASN A 142 10.93 -13.76 1.91
CA ASN A 142 9.49 -13.54 1.93
C ASN A 142 8.92 -13.25 3.33
N GLY A 143 9.77 -13.07 4.35
CA GLY A 143 9.35 -12.90 5.75
C GLY A 143 8.44 -11.69 5.94
N VAL A 144 8.64 -10.62 5.17
CA VAL A 144 7.76 -9.43 5.18
C VAL A 144 6.38 -9.75 4.64
N TYR A 145 6.29 -10.49 3.53
CA TYR A 145 5.01 -10.93 2.97
C TYR A 145 4.30 -11.90 3.93
N SER A 146 5.03 -12.86 4.51
CA SER A 146 4.49 -13.81 5.48
C SER A 146 4.00 -13.13 6.76
N ALA A 147 4.77 -12.17 7.30
CA ALA A 147 4.38 -11.39 8.48
C ALA A 147 3.14 -10.54 8.21
N LEU A 148 3.05 -9.99 7.01
CA LEU A 148 1.85 -9.35 6.51
C LEU A 148 0.68 -10.34 6.49
N GLU A 149 0.82 -11.54 5.91
CA GLU A 149 -0.21 -12.59 5.95
C GLU A 149 -0.63 -13.00 7.38
N LEU A 150 0.32 -13.13 8.30
CA LEU A 150 0.12 -13.56 9.68
C LEU A 150 -0.56 -12.49 10.55
N GLY A 151 -0.12 -11.23 10.44
CA GLY A 151 -0.80 -10.09 11.06
C GLY A 151 -2.27 -9.97 10.62
N TRP A 152 -2.60 -10.50 9.44
CA TRP A 152 -3.95 -10.56 8.89
C TRP A 152 -4.75 -11.82 9.24
N GLY A 153 -4.12 -12.85 9.84
CA GLY A 153 -4.71 -14.16 10.13
C GLY A 153 -5.85 -14.19 11.16
N ARG A 154 -6.19 -13.06 11.80
CA ARG A 154 -7.31 -12.96 12.76
C ARG A 154 -8.69 -12.76 12.13
N VAL A 155 -8.82 -12.54 10.82
CA VAL A 155 -10.13 -12.53 10.15
C VAL A 155 -10.17 -13.45 8.93
N ARG A 156 -10.83 -14.58 9.09
CA ARG A 156 -11.04 -15.64 8.08
C ARG A 156 -11.49 -15.10 6.71
N ARG A 157 -10.66 -15.31 5.69
CA ARG A 157 -10.95 -15.98 4.40
C ARG A 157 -9.68 -15.99 3.53
N GLY A 158 -9.12 -17.17 3.33
CA GLY A 158 -7.94 -17.38 2.50
C GLY A 158 -8.22 -17.18 1.01
N CYS A 159 -7.22 -16.67 0.30
CA CYS A 159 -7.04 -16.89 -1.11
C CYS A 159 -5.57 -17.21 -1.32
N TYR A 160 -5.31 -18.41 -1.82
CA TYR A 160 -4.00 -18.96 -2.13
C TYR A 160 -3.41 -18.21 -3.33
N LEU A 161 -2.22 -17.64 -3.19
CA LEU A 161 -1.28 -17.46 -4.30
C LEU A 161 -0.16 -18.48 -4.08
N PRO A 162 0.34 -19.14 -5.13
CA PRO A 162 1.22 -20.29 -5.00
C PRO A 162 2.50 -19.89 -4.26
N SER A 163 2.85 -20.68 -3.24
CA SER A 163 4.18 -20.70 -2.64
C SER A 163 5.23 -20.87 -3.75
N PRO A 164 6.37 -20.15 -3.71
CA PRO A 164 7.40 -20.22 -4.75
C PRO A 164 8.18 -21.56 -4.78
N HIS A 165 7.74 -22.56 -4.02
CA HIS A 165 8.46 -23.84 -3.89
C HIS A 165 7.89 -25.00 -4.72
N ARG A 166 6.87 -24.81 -5.55
CA ARG A 166 6.46 -25.86 -6.52
C ARG A 166 6.14 -25.28 -7.89
N GLY A 167 7.14 -25.33 -8.77
CA GLY A 167 6.94 -25.59 -10.20
C GLY A 167 6.23 -24.53 -11.04
N ALA A 168 6.17 -23.27 -10.62
CA ALA A 168 5.82 -22.16 -11.51
C ALA A 168 7.12 -21.52 -12.01
N THR A 169 7.33 -21.54 -13.32
CA THR A 169 8.45 -20.92 -14.03
C THR A 169 8.73 -19.53 -13.46
N LEU A 170 9.91 -19.42 -12.86
CA LEU A 170 10.50 -18.18 -12.39
C LEU A 170 10.61 -17.23 -13.60
N PHE A 171 9.69 -16.29 -13.77
CA PHE A 171 10.04 -15.09 -14.52
C PHE A 171 11.05 -14.36 -13.63
N GLN A 172 12.34 -14.63 -13.88
CA GLN A 172 13.39 -13.82 -13.31
C GLN A 172 13.13 -12.37 -13.75
N PRO A 173 13.15 -11.40 -12.83
CA PRO A 173 13.05 -10.01 -13.21
C PRO A 173 14.18 -9.69 -14.19
N VAL A 174 13.81 -9.17 -15.34
CA VAL A 174 14.76 -8.58 -16.28
C VAL A 174 15.44 -7.43 -15.55
N ASN A 175 16.77 -7.43 -15.48
CA ASN A 175 17.57 -6.38 -14.83
C ASN A 175 17.00 -4.98 -15.15
N ASN A 176 16.45 -4.28 -14.13
CA ASN A 176 15.92 -2.88 -14.09
C ASN A 176 14.43 -2.67 -13.70
N THR A 177 13.69 -3.69 -13.23
CA THR A 177 12.32 -3.52 -12.73
C THR A 177 12.26 -3.19 -11.23
N THR A 178 11.30 -2.35 -10.82
CA THR A 178 10.89 -2.21 -9.41
C THR A 178 9.46 -2.72 -9.21
N THR A 179 9.21 -3.26 -8.01
CA THR A 179 7.97 -3.90 -7.59
C THR A 179 7.30 -3.14 -6.44
N ILE A 180 6.00 -2.89 -6.57
CA ILE A 180 5.12 -2.49 -5.45
C ILE A 180 4.19 -3.66 -5.13
N ALA A 181 4.23 -4.14 -3.90
CA ALA A 181 3.21 -5.03 -3.36
C ALA A 181 2.27 -4.21 -2.47
N ALA A 182 0.98 -4.17 -2.81
CA ALA A 182 -0.04 -3.54 -1.99
C ALA A 182 -1.10 -4.58 -1.62
N ARG A 183 -1.40 -4.73 -0.33
CA ARG A 183 -2.51 -5.59 0.13
C ARG A 183 -3.37 -4.87 1.14
N TYR A 184 -4.68 -5.01 0.98
CA TYR A 184 -5.69 -4.28 1.73
C TYR A 184 -6.90 -5.15 2.12
N TRP A 185 -7.57 -4.75 3.20
CA TRP A 185 -8.80 -5.38 3.70
C TRP A 185 -9.87 -4.32 4.03
N MET A 186 -11.15 -4.65 3.82
CA MET A 186 -12.25 -3.83 4.33
C MET A 186 -12.65 -4.36 5.70
N VAL A 187 -12.50 -3.52 6.74
CA VAL A 187 -13.01 -3.77 8.08
C VAL A 187 -14.50 -4.13 7.95
N LYS A 188 -14.87 -5.35 8.37
CA LYS A 188 -16.28 -5.73 8.49
C LYS A 188 -16.94 -4.82 9.52
N ARG A 189 -18.16 -4.39 9.19
CA ARG A 189 -19.12 -3.83 10.15
C ARG A 189 -19.21 -4.66 11.41
#